data_AF-A0A2D4GG29-F1
#
_entry.id   AF-A0A2D4GG29-F1
#
_cell.length_a   1.000
_cell.length_b   1.000
_cell.length_c   1.000
_cell.angle_alpha   90.00
_cell.angle_beta   90.00
_cell.angle_gamma   90.00
#
_symmetry.space_group_name_H-M   'P 1'
#
loop_
_entity.id
_entity.type
_entity.pdbx_description
1 polymer ?
#
loop_
_entity_poly.entity_id
_entity_poly.type
_entity_poly.pdbx_seq_one_letter_code
_entity_poly.pdbx_strand_id
1 'polypeptide(L)'
;EYVINFSTAVGILKKTCATKPAFLEFLKQCQESSPDRITLYGLMMKPIQRFPQFILLLQDMLKNTTKGHPDRLPLQMALTELETLAEKLNERKRDADQRCEIKQIA
;
A
#
# COMPACT_ATOMS: atom_id res chain seq x y z
N GLU A 1 7.02 -7.12 1.27
CA GLU A 1 6.18 -8.32 1.06
C GLU A 1 4.72 -7.98 0.83
N TYR A 2 4.05 -7.24 1.73
CA TYR A 2 2.63 -6.87 1.59
C TYR A 2 2.27 -6.28 0.21
N VAL A 3 2.99 -5.24 -0.23
CA VAL A 3 2.76 -4.56 -1.53
C VAL A 3 2.89 -5.52 -2.73
N ILE A 4 3.80 -6.48 -2.64
CA ILE A 4 4.08 -7.46 -3.70
C ILE A 4 2.91 -8.45 -3.81
N ASN A 5 2.44 -8.96 -2.68
CA ASN A 5 1.36 -9.95 -2.63
C ASN A 5 -0.05 -9.33 -2.75
N PHE A 6 -0.15 -8.00 -2.71
CA PHE A 6 -1.43 -7.29 -2.70
C PHE A 6 -2.31 -7.65 -3.92
N SER A 7 -1.74 -7.63 -5.13
CA SER A 7 -2.47 -7.97 -6.35
C SER A 7 -3.06 -9.38 -6.31
N THR A 8 -2.27 -10.35 -5.85
CA THR A 8 -2.70 -11.75 -5.68
C THR A 8 -3.81 -11.87 -4.65
N ALA A 9 -3.66 -11.23 -3.48
CA ALA A 9 -4.67 -11.25 -2.44
C ALA A 9 -5.99 -10.62 -2.89
N VAL A 10 -5.95 -9.50 -3.63
CA VAL A 10 -7.14 -8.88 -4.23
C VAL A 10 -7.78 -9.81 -5.27
N GLY A 11 -6.99 -10.50 -6.08
CA GLY A 11 -7.48 -11.49 -7.04
C GLY A 11 -8.22 -12.64 -6.35
N ILE A 12 -7.64 -13.20 -5.29
CA ILE A 12 -8.26 -14.26 -4.47
C ILE A 12 -9.55 -13.76 -3.82
N LEU A 13 -9.53 -12.55 -3.24
CA LEU A 13 -10.70 -11.94 -2.62
C LEU A 13 -11.85 -11.82 -3.63
N LYS A 14 -11.59 -11.24 -4.81
CA LYS A 14 -12.58 -11.10 -5.88
C LYS A 14 -13.13 -12.44 -6.34
N LYS A 15 -12.26 -13.42 -6.60
CA LYS A 15 -12.65 -14.77 -7.02
C LYS A 15 -13.50 -15.46 -5.94
N THR A 16 -13.12 -15.32 -4.68
CA THR A 16 -13.83 -15.96 -3.56
C THR A 16 -15.22 -15.34 -3.38
N CYS A 17 -15.34 -14.01 -3.45
CA CYS A 17 -16.64 -13.33 -3.43
C CYS A 17 -17.55 -13.77 -4.59
N ALA A 18 -16.99 -13.98 -5.79
CA ALA A 18 -17.76 -14.43 -6.95
C ALA A 18 -18.21 -15.90 -6.87
N THR A 19 -17.41 -16.75 -6.22
CA THR A 19 -17.65 -18.21 -6.18
C THR A 19 -18.33 -18.68 -4.89
N LYS A 20 -18.32 -17.87 -3.83
CA LYS A 20 -18.87 -18.22 -2.51
C LYS A 20 -19.76 -17.09 -1.99
N PRO A 21 -21.09 -17.11 -2.28
CA PRO A 21 -22.01 -16.06 -1.84
C PRO A 21 -22.05 -15.87 -0.32
N ALA A 22 -21.95 -16.95 0.47
CA ALA A 22 -21.91 -16.87 1.92
C ALA A 22 -20.70 -16.07 2.45
N PHE A 23 -19.56 -16.14 1.76
CA PHE A 23 -18.38 -15.36 2.13
C PHE A 23 -18.57 -13.87 1.80
N LEU A 24 -19.20 -13.55 0.66
CA LEU A 24 -19.53 -12.16 0.32
C LEU A 24 -20.49 -11.55 1.36
N GLU A 25 -21.50 -12.30 1.78
CA GLU A 25 -22.46 -11.85 2.79
C GLU A 25 -21.81 -11.63 4.15
N PHE A 26 -20.93 -12.55 4.57
CA PHE A 26 -20.11 -12.37 5.77
C PHE A 26 -19.29 -11.07 5.73
N LEU A 27 -18.68 -10.74 4.58
CA LEU A 27 -17.90 -9.50 4.45
C LEU A 27 -18.78 -8.25 4.54
N LYS A 28 -20.00 -8.27 3.99
CA LYS A 28 -20.95 -7.15 4.11
C LYS A 28 -21.38 -6.94 5.56
N GLN A 29 -21.72 -8.01 6.27
CA GLN A 29 -22.08 -7.95 7.69
C GLN A 29 -20.94 -7.39 8.54
N CYS A 30 -19.70 -7.83 8.28
CA CYS A 30 -18.51 -7.27 8.94
C CYS A 30 -18.35 -5.76 8.66
N GLN A 31 -18.57 -5.33 7.41
CA GLN A 31 -18.49 -3.93 7.03
C GLN A 31 -19.57 -3.09 7.74
N GLU A 32 -20.82 -3.54 7.75
CA GLU A 32 -21.94 -2.83 8.39
C GLU A 32 -21.78 -2.71 9.90
N SER A 33 -21.20 -3.73 10.53
CA SER A 33 -20.91 -3.76 11.96
C SER A 33 -19.69 -2.91 12.35
N SER A 34 -18.86 -2.51 11.39
CA SER A 34 -17.67 -1.70 11.63
C SER A 34 -18.02 -0.21 11.72
N PRO A 35 -17.47 0.55 12.70
CA PRO A 35 -17.69 1.99 12.82
C PRO A 35 -17.37 2.77 11.54
N ASP A 36 -16.27 2.39 10.86
CA ASP A 36 -15.79 3.10 9.68
C ASP A 36 -16.53 2.67 8.40
N ARG A 37 -17.29 1.57 8.46
CA ARG A 37 -17.99 0.95 7.31
C ARG A 37 -17.12 0.73 6.08
N ILE A 38 -15.83 0.46 6.28
CA ILE A 38 -14.85 0.23 5.22
C ILE A 38 -14.88 -1.23 4.79
N THR A 39 -14.88 -1.47 3.47
CA THR A 39 -14.77 -2.81 2.89
C THR A 39 -13.42 -3.45 3.25
N LEU A 40 -13.33 -4.78 3.27
CA LEU A 40 -12.04 -5.48 3.43
C LEU A 40 -11.01 -4.99 2.40
N TYR A 41 -11.42 -4.79 1.13
CA TYR A 41 -10.55 -4.21 0.11
C TYR A 41 -10.04 -2.81 0.49
N GLY A 42 -10.92 -1.95 0.99
CA GLY A 42 -10.55 -0.61 1.45
C GLY A 42 -9.55 -0.65 2.61
N LEU A 43 -9.70 -1.59 3.55
CA LEU A 43 -8.73 -1.81 4.62
C LEU A 43 -7.38 -2.28 4.07
N MET A 44 -7.40 -3.22 3.10
CA MET A 44 -6.18 -3.70 2.46
C MET A 44 -5.46 -2.60 1.66
N MET A 45 -6.18 -1.60 1.16
CA MET A 45 -5.58 -0.45 0.47
C MET A 45 -4.83 0.51 1.42
N LYS A 46 -5.16 0.53 2.72
CA LYS A 46 -4.56 1.50 3.66
C LYS A 46 -3.03 1.43 3.70
N PRO A 47 -2.36 0.26 3.83
CA PRO A 47 -0.90 0.20 3.78
C PRO A 47 -0.30 0.67 2.46
N ILE A 48 -1.00 0.43 1.35
CA ILE A 48 -0.56 0.87 0.00
C ILE A 48 -0.60 2.40 -0.10
N GLN A 49 -1.64 3.03 0.44
CA GLN A 49 -1.83 4.49 0.40
C GLN A 49 -1.05 5.22 1.48
N ARG A 50 -0.84 4.60 2.65
CA ARG A 50 -0.19 5.23 3.80
C ARG A 50 1.28 5.54 3.52
N PHE A 51 1.95 4.68 2.76
CA PHE A 51 3.35 4.87 2.47
C PHE A 51 3.64 6.16 1.67
N PRO A 52 2.97 6.44 0.53
CA PRO A 52 3.08 7.74 -0.15
C PRO A 52 2.74 8.95 0.73
N GLN A 53 1.80 8.81 1.67
CA GLN A 53 1.43 9.91 2.57
C GLN A 53 2.58 10.34 3.47
N PHE A 54 3.47 9.43 3.88
CA PHE A 54 4.64 9.80 4.67
C PHE A 54 5.63 10.68 3.90
N ILE A 55 5.82 10.38 2.61
CA ILE A 55 6.66 11.19 1.72
C ILE A 55 6.07 12.60 1.60
N LEU A 56 4.77 12.71 1.29
CA LEU A 56 4.09 14.00 1.17
C LEU A 56 4.14 14.81 2.48
N LEU A 57 3.96 14.15 3.62
CA LEU A 57 4.03 14.79 4.93
C LEU A 57 5.44 15.34 5.20
N LEU A 58 6.50 14.54 4.96
CA LEU A 58 7.86 15.00 5.17
C LEU A 58 8.29 16.09 4.19
N GLN A 59 7.83 16.04 2.94
CA GLN A 59 8.02 17.11 1.97
C GLN A 59 7.41 18.42 2.47
N ASP A 60 6.18 18.37 2.99
CA ASP A 60 5.51 19.55 3.53
C ASP A 60 6.19 20.06 4.80
N MET A 61 6.59 19.18 5.72
CA MET A 61 7.36 19.55 6.91
C MET A 61 8.70 20.21 6.52
N LEU A 62 9.44 19.64 5.57
CA LEU A 62 10.72 20.17 5.11
C LEU A 62 10.57 21.52 4.40
N LYS A 63 9.49 21.71 3.64
CA LYS A 63 9.16 22.98 2.98
C LYS A 63 8.91 24.09 4.01
N ASN A 64 8.26 23.76 5.13
CA ASN A 64 7.91 24.70 6.19
C ASN A 64 9.00 24.83 7.28
N THR A 65 10.12 24.10 7.17
CA THR A 65 11.24 24.16 8.12
C THR A 65 12.37 25.04 7.58
N THR A 66 12.77 26.10 8.28
CA THR A 66 13.79 27.06 7.78
C THR A 66 15.20 26.47 7.71
N LYS A 67 16.10 27.08 6.91
CA LYS A 67 17.46 26.56 6.61
C LYS A 67 18.39 26.44 7.83
N GLY A 68 18.13 27.15 8.91
CA GLY A 68 18.91 27.07 10.16
C GLY A 68 18.29 26.21 11.24
N HIS A 69 17.11 25.62 10.99
CA HIS A 69 16.42 24.82 11.99
C HIS A 69 17.12 23.47 12.18
N PRO A 70 17.33 22.99 13.43
CA PRO A 70 18.04 21.73 13.70
C PRO A 70 17.38 20.52 13.03
N ASP A 71 16.05 20.52 12.91
CA ASP A 71 15.31 19.39 12.32
C ASP A 71 15.36 19.33 10.78
N ARG A 72 15.89 20.35 10.10
CA ARG A 72 15.87 20.38 8.63
C ARG A 72 16.66 19.22 8.02
N LEU A 73 17.87 18.97 8.52
CA LEU A 73 18.72 17.88 8.02
C LEU A 73 18.11 16.51 8.31
N PRO A 74 17.65 16.20 9.55
CA PRO A 74 16.90 14.97 9.83
C PRO A 74 15.67 14.77 8.91
N LEU A 75 14.87 15.82 8.67
CA LEU A 75 13.71 15.75 7.78
C LEU A 75 14.11 15.42 6.33
N GLN A 76 15.21 16.02 5.84
CA GLN A 76 15.72 15.73 4.52
C GLN A 76 16.22 14.29 4.40
N MET A 77 16.96 13.79 5.40
CA MET A 77 17.45 12.41 5.43
C MET A 77 16.28 11.41 5.44
N ALA A 78 15.28 11.63 6.31
CA ALA A 78 14.10 10.78 6.39
C ALA A 78 13.30 10.76 5.08
N LEU A 79 13.18 11.92 4.42
CA LEU A 79 12.53 12.02 3.12
C LEU A 79 13.28 11.20 2.05
N THR A 80 14.60 11.39 1.94
CA THR A 80 15.44 10.63 0.99
C THR A 80 15.38 9.12 1.24
N GLU A 81 15.38 8.70 2.50
CA GLU A 81 15.28 7.27 2.84
C GLU A 81 13.93 6.68 2.40
N LEU A 82 12.82 7.41 2.63
CA LEU A 82 11.49 6.96 2.19
C LEU A 82 11.34 6.95 0.67
N GLU A 83 11.88 7.94 -0.04
CA GLU A 83 11.89 7.97 -1.51
C GLU A 83 12.69 6.78 -2.07
N THR A 84 13.87 6.50 -1.51
CA THR A 84 14.69 5.33 -1.89
C THR A 84 13.95 4.01 -1.61
N LEU A 85 13.23 3.93 -0.49
CA LEU A 85 12.42 2.76 -0.16
C LEU A 85 11.24 2.60 -1.13
N ALA A 86 10.62 3.71 -1.56
CA ALA A 86 9.56 3.72 -2.56
C ALA A 86 10.04 3.10 -3.88
N GLU A 87 11.21 3.52 -4.36
CA GLU A 87 11.84 3.00 -5.56
C GLU A 87 12.12 1.49 -5.43
N LYS A 88 12.76 1.07 -4.34
CA LYS A 88 13.03 -0.36 -4.06
C LYS A 88 11.76 -1.22 -3.97
N LEU A 89 10.64 -0.65 -3.49
CA LEU A 89 9.37 -1.36 -3.45
C LEU A 89 8.76 -1.49 -4.85
N ASN A 90 8.86 -0.45 -5.67
CA ASN A 90 8.38 -0.45 -7.04
C ASN A 90 9.17 -1.41 -7.93
N GLU A 91 10.50 -1.43 -7.80
CA GLU A 91 11.38 -2.37 -8.49
C GLU A 91 11.05 -3.83 -8.12
N ARG A 92 10.96 -4.13 -6.82
CA ARG A 92 10.62 -5.48 -6.37
C ARG A 92 9.24 -5.94 -6.84
N LYS A 93 8.27 -5.02 -6.95
CA LYS A 93 6.96 -5.32 -7.54
C LYS A 93 7.10 -5.64 -9.02
N ARG A 94 7.83 -4.82 -9.79
CA ARG A 94 8.09 -5.06 -11.22
C ARG A 94 8.72 -6.43 -11.46
N ASP A 95 9.73 -6.79 -10.68
CA ASP A 95 10.39 -8.10 -10.80
C ASP A 95 9.45 -9.26 -10.49
N ALA A 96 8.56 -9.09 -9.51
CA ALA A 96 7.57 -10.10 -9.15
C ALA A 96 6.52 -10.27 -10.25
N ASP A 97 6.06 -9.17 -10.84
CA ASP A 97 5.11 -9.17 -11.95
C ASP A 97 5.74 -9.85 -13.19
N GLN A 98 6.99 -9.51 -13.55
CA GLN A 98 7.73 -10.16 -14.64
C GLN A 98 7.91 -11.68 -14.42
N ARG A 99 8.27 -12.11 -13.21
CA ARG A 99 8.37 -13.54 -12.88
C ARG A 99 7.03 -14.27 -12.99
N CYS A 100 5.92 -13.58 -12.73
CA CYS A 100 4.59 -14.14 -12.87
C CYS A 100 4.23 -14.34 -14.35
N GLU A 101 4.55 -13.38 -15.21
CA GLU A 101 4.31 -13.46 -16.66
C GLU A 101 5.10 -14.60 -17.33
N ILE A 102 6.39 -14.76 -17.01
CA ILE A 102 7.22 -15.85 -17.56
C ILE A 102 6.62 -17.23 -17.23
N LYS A 103 6.07 -17.41 -16.03
CA LYS A 103 5.43 -18.67 -15.60
C LYS A 103 4.11 -18.97 -16.33
N GLN A 104 3.50 -18.00 -16.99
CA GLN A 104 2.25 -18.19 -17.74
C GLN A 104 2.50 -18.60 -19.20
N ILE A 105 3.73 -18.43 -19.69
CA ILE A 105 4.12 -18.71 -21.07
C ILE A 105 4.80 -20.09 -21.20
N ALA A 106 5.35 -20.62 -20.09
CA ALA A 106 5.92 -21.96 -19.98
C ALA A 106 4.87 -23.00 -19.55
#